data_AF-A0A7J3LK61-F1
#
_entry.id   AF-A0A7J3LK61-F1
#
_cell.length_a   1.000
_cell.length_b   1.000
_cell.length_c   1.000
_cell.angle_alpha   90.00
_cell.angle_beta   90.00
_cell.angle_gamma   90.00
#
_symmetry.space_group_name_H-M   'P 1'
#
loop_
_entity.id
_entity.type
_entity.pdbx_description
1 polymer ?
#
loop_
_entity_poly.entity_id
_entity_poly.type
_entity_poly.pdbx_seq_one_letter_code
_entity_poly.pdbx_strand_id
1 'polypeptide(L)'
;MRKKEQRFFSKKNMIGIFIVLIMVMSGIGFVVMQNPGSDSTAEYNGYSFTSPAFGEWYTKIGERSIKFTYHPKEIENIIIEGDALNYILNTKMVYIAFSPEDRNIQEIELARLGLENELPMGFGIFPISGVTEPGDRYNAFTRVDCSNATLFVPVILFRTSEEAAGPMIRTEGSCIILEAQSSKDIQALKDRLLYGLYRIID
;
A
#
# COMPACT_ATOMS: atom_id res chain seq x y z
N MET A 1 -21.53 67.30 28.43
CA MET A 1 -21.02 65.92 28.61
C MET A 1 -22.15 65.01 29.08
N ARG A 2 -22.60 64.03 28.28
CA ARG A 2 -22.94 62.66 28.74
C ARG A 2 -23.28 61.74 27.57
N LYS A 3 -22.77 60.51 27.69
CA LYS A 3 -22.54 59.45 26.70
C LYS A 3 -23.79 58.99 25.94
N LYS A 4 -23.69 58.86 24.61
CA LYS A 4 -24.57 58.02 23.78
C LYS A 4 -23.97 56.61 23.81
N GLU A 5 -24.40 55.78 24.75
CA GLU A 5 -23.98 54.38 24.81
C GLU A 5 -24.65 53.56 23.70
N GLN A 6 -23.84 52.66 23.16
CA GLN A 6 -23.97 51.87 21.95
C GLN A 6 -25.28 51.04 21.88
N ARG A 7 -26.08 51.26 20.83
CA ARG A 7 -27.13 50.32 20.37
C ARG A 7 -26.68 49.44 19.20
N PHE A 8 -25.38 49.22 19.04
CA PHE A 8 -24.88 48.41 17.92
C PHE A 8 -25.18 46.90 18.09
N PHE A 9 -25.42 46.46 19.33
CA PHE A 9 -25.78 45.07 19.68
C PHE A 9 -27.30 44.89 19.91
N SER A 10 -28.08 45.04 18.84
CA SER A 10 -29.45 44.51 18.81
C SER A 10 -29.39 42.99 18.67
N LYS A 11 -30.23 42.23 19.41
CA LYS A 11 -30.30 40.75 19.33
C LYS A 11 -30.49 40.23 17.89
N LYS A 12 -31.06 41.05 16.99
CA LYS A 12 -31.23 40.73 15.56
C LYS A 12 -29.92 40.85 14.77
N ASN A 13 -29.06 41.81 15.11
CA ASN A 13 -27.77 41.99 14.44
C ASN A 13 -26.74 40.94 14.89
N MET A 14 -26.89 40.42 16.12
CA MET A 14 -26.03 39.35 16.65
C MET A 14 -26.18 38.04 15.87
N ILE A 15 -27.40 37.72 15.42
CA ILE A 15 -27.68 36.54 14.57
C ILE A 15 -27.00 36.68 13.21
N GLY A 16 -27.04 37.86 12.60
CA GLY A 16 -26.36 38.12 11.33
C GLY A 16 -24.83 37.99 11.42
N ILE A 17 -24.24 38.55 12.48
CA ILE A 17 -22.79 38.44 12.73
C ILE A 17 -22.37 36.98 12.95
N PHE A 18 -23.18 36.19 13.66
CA PHE A 18 -22.92 34.77 13.88
C PHE A 18 -22.91 33.96 12.58
N ILE A 19 -23.86 34.22 11.66
CA ILE A 19 -23.92 33.56 10.35
C ILE A 19 -22.69 33.93 9.49
N VAL A 20 -22.31 35.22 9.47
CA VAL A 20 -21.11 35.67 8.75
C VAL A 20 -19.85 35.02 9.32
N LEU A 21 -19.75 34.89 10.65
CA LEU A 21 -18.62 34.24 11.30
C LEU A 21 -18.52 32.75 10.95
N ILE A 22 -19.64 32.04 10.84
CA ILE A 22 -19.66 30.65 10.35
C ILE A 22 -19.19 30.55 8.90
N MET A 23 -19.63 31.46 8.02
CA MET A 23 -19.19 31.48 6.61
C MET A 23 -17.70 31.81 6.45
N VAL A 24 -17.14 32.66 7.33
CA VAL A 24 -15.70 32.96 7.32
C VAL A 24 -14.89 31.81 7.92
N MET A 25 -15.38 31.19 9.01
CA MET A 25 -14.71 30.03 9.62
C MET A 25 -14.68 28.80 8.70
N SER A 26 -15.70 28.57 7.88
CA SER A 26 -15.69 27.48 6.90
C SER A 26 -14.63 27.69 5.82
N GLY A 27 -14.37 28.94 5.42
CA GLY A 27 -13.28 29.28 4.49
C GLY A 27 -11.89 29.07 5.11
N ILE A 28 -11.70 29.43 6.38
CA ILE A 28 -10.42 29.26 7.09
C ILE A 28 -10.12 27.77 7.32
N GLY A 29 -11.13 26.95 7.63
CA GLY A 29 -10.95 25.51 7.80
C GLY A 29 -10.38 24.83 6.56
N PHE A 30 -10.81 25.24 5.36
CA PHE A 30 -10.32 24.68 4.10
C PHE A 30 -8.86 25.08 3.81
N VAL A 31 -8.48 26.31 4.12
CA VAL A 31 -7.10 26.82 3.90
C VAL A 31 -6.11 26.22 4.91
N VAL A 32 -6.51 26.07 6.18
CA VAL A 32 -5.67 25.43 7.21
C VAL A 32 -5.52 23.92 6.94
N MET A 33 -6.53 23.27 6.35
CA MET A 33 -6.46 21.86 5.96
C MET A 33 -5.65 21.61 4.67
N GLN A 34 -5.39 22.65 3.87
CA GLN A 34 -4.52 22.60 2.69
C GLN A 34 -3.03 22.85 2.98
N ASN A 35 -2.66 23.12 4.24
CA ASN A 35 -1.28 23.05 4.71
C ASN A 35 -1.10 21.79 5.58
N PRO A 36 -1.27 20.57 5.05
CA PRO A 36 -0.86 19.42 5.80
C PRO A 36 0.69 19.46 5.87
N GLY A 37 1.22 19.10 7.04
CA GLY A 37 2.59 19.38 7.44
C GLY A 37 3.66 19.03 6.40
N SER A 38 4.77 19.77 6.47
CA SER A 38 6.02 19.58 5.74
C SER A 38 6.22 18.15 5.26
N ASP A 39 6.45 17.97 3.96
CA ASP A 39 6.85 16.69 3.37
C ASP A 39 7.90 16.03 4.26
N SER A 40 7.61 14.82 4.76
CA SER A 40 8.61 14.09 5.54
C SER A 40 9.58 13.44 4.56
N THR A 41 10.85 13.77 4.73
CA THR A 41 11.96 13.15 3.99
C THR A 41 12.69 12.21 4.93
N ALA A 42 13.00 11.02 4.46
CA ALA A 42 13.77 10.01 5.18
C ALA A 42 14.72 9.30 4.21
N GLU A 43 15.90 8.94 4.69
CA GLU A 43 16.88 8.19 3.90
C GLU A 43 16.99 6.76 4.41
N TYR A 44 17.17 5.80 3.49
CA TYR A 44 17.41 4.40 3.81
C TYR A 44 18.30 3.76 2.75
N ASN A 45 19.43 3.17 3.16
CA ASN A 45 20.39 2.51 2.25
C ASN A 45 20.77 3.33 1.01
N GLY A 46 20.90 4.66 1.15
CA GLY A 46 21.24 5.57 0.06
C GLY A 46 20.08 5.98 -0.85
N TYR A 47 18.86 5.52 -0.57
CA TYR A 47 17.63 5.95 -1.23
C TYR A 47 16.92 7.02 -0.41
N SER A 48 16.44 8.07 -1.09
CA SER A 48 15.61 9.11 -0.49
C SER A 48 14.14 8.73 -0.64
N PHE A 49 13.41 8.80 0.48
CA PHE A 49 11.98 8.60 0.57
C PHE A 49 11.30 9.91 0.94
N THR A 50 10.26 10.27 0.21
CA THR A 50 9.40 11.43 0.48
C THR A 50 8.00 10.91 0.75
N SER A 51 7.42 11.24 1.90
CA SER A 51 5.97 11.10 2.10
C SER A 51 5.37 12.50 2.00
N PRO A 52 4.66 12.82 0.91
CA PRO A 52 3.68 13.88 0.95
C PRO A 52 2.75 13.59 2.13
N ALA A 53 2.22 14.64 2.75
CA ALA A 53 1.14 14.47 3.71
C ALA A 53 0.16 13.37 3.22
N PHE A 54 -0.23 12.45 4.10
CA PHE A 54 -1.10 11.28 3.84
C PHE A 54 -0.43 9.88 3.70
N GLY A 55 0.81 9.71 4.16
CA GLY A 55 1.29 8.41 4.67
C GLY A 55 1.66 7.35 3.62
N GLU A 56 1.85 7.75 2.37
CA GLU A 56 2.48 6.92 1.35
C GLU A 56 3.92 7.39 1.13
N TRP A 57 4.83 6.46 0.88
CA TRP A 57 6.24 6.75 0.66
C TRP A 57 6.58 6.65 -0.83
N TYR A 58 7.27 7.67 -1.33
CA TYR A 58 7.73 7.71 -2.71
C TYR A 58 9.26 7.71 -2.73
N THR A 59 9.85 6.90 -3.60
CA THR A 59 11.29 6.95 -3.88
C THR A 59 11.56 6.92 -5.37
N LYS A 60 12.68 7.52 -5.78
CA LYS A 60 13.07 7.58 -7.18
C LYS A 60 14.10 6.49 -7.47
N ILE A 61 13.76 5.57 -8.35
CA ILE A 61 14.66 4.52 -8.84
C ILE A 61 14.84 4.72 -10.35
N GLY A 62 16.03 5.18 -10.74
CA GLY A 62 16.28 5.66 -12.11
C GLY A 62 15.42 6.89 -12.42
N GLU A 63 14.60 6.81 -13.46
CA GLU A 63 13.68 7.88 -13.85
C GLU A 63 12.27 7.72 -13.28
N ARG A 64 11.99 6.60 -12.60
CA ARG A 64 10.66 6.26 -12.10
C ARG A 64 10.50 6.66 -10.64
N SER A 65 9.33 7.19 -10.31
CA SER A 65 8.87 7.35 -8.93
C SER A 65 8.04 6.12 -8.56
N ILE A 66 8.43 5.45 -7.48
CA ILE A 66 7.80 4.21 -7.01
C ILE A 66 7.14 4.50 -5.67
N LYS A 67 5.90 4.01 -5.55
CA LYS A 67 5.05 4.21 -4.39
C LYS A 67 5.06 2.99 -3.50
N PHE A 68 5.23 3.23 -2.21
CA PHE A 68 5.18 2.24 -1.14
C PHE A 68 4.18 2.71 -0.06
N THR A 69 3.60 1.75 0.65
CA THR A 69 2.70 2.02 1.77
C THR A 69 3.49 2.23 3.06
N TYR A 70 4.58 1.48 3.25
CA TYR A 70 5.42 1.53 4.44
C TYR A 70 6.84 1.99 4.11
N HIS A 71 7.50 2.68 5.04
CA HIS A 71 8.92 2.99 4.93
C HIS A 71 9.73 1.69 5.08
N PRO A 72 10.89 1.52 4.42
CA PRO A 72 11.69 0.30 4.53
C PRO A 72 12.00 -0.12 5.97
N LYS A 73 12.35 0.86 6.81
CA LYS A 73 12.65 0.66 8.24
C LYS A 73 11.49 0.08 9.06
N GLU A 74 10.24 0.29 8.64
CA GLU A 74 9.07 -0.25 9.35
C GLU A 74 8.89 -1.75 9.10
N ILE A 75 9.42 -2.25 7.98
CA ILE A 75 9.17 -3.61 7.49
C ILE A 75 10.44 -4.43 7.25
N GLU A 76 11.63 -3.89 7.56
CA GLU A 76 12.91 -4.58 7.40
C GLU A 76 13.01 -5.87 8.22
N ASN A 77 12.26 -5.97 9.32
CA ASN A 77 12.21 -7.16 10.17
C ASN A 77 11.32 -8.28 9.61
N ILE A 78 10.58 -8.04 8.51
CA ILE A 78 9.80 -9.08 7.84
C ILE A 78 10.77 -10.02 7.14
N ILE A 79 10.75 -11.28 7.55
CA ILE A 79 11.65 -12.32 7.08
C ILE A 79 11.25 -12.76 5.67
N ILE A 80 12.25 -12.86 4.78
CA ILE A 80 12.13 -13.55 3.50
C ILE A 80 12.95 -14.85 3.58
N GLU A 81 12.27 -15.98 3.60
CA GLU A 81 12.88 -17.30 3.65
C GLU A 81 13.10 -17.88 2.25
N GLY A 82 14.30 -18.44 2.04
CA GLY A 82 14.69 -19.10 0.80
C GLY A 82 14.95 -18.12 -0.35
N ASP A 83 14.80 -18.61 -1.58
CA ASP A 83 15.22 -17.92 -2.81
C ASP A 83 14.10 -17.14 -3.51
N ALA A 84 13.12 -16.61 -2.74
CA ALA A 84 11.92 -15.96 -3.27
C ALA A 84 12.23 -14.89 -4.33
N LEU A 85 13.19 -14.00 -4.05
CA LEU A 85 13.59 -12.92 -4.96
C LEU A 85 14.23 -13.47 -6.24
N ASN A 86 15.05 -14.51 -6.12
CA ASN A 86 15.73 -15.15 -7.26
C ASN A 86 14.74 -15.85 -8.19
N TYR A 87 13.69 -16.47 -7.66
CA TYR A 87 12.65 -17.08 -8.50
C TYR A 87 11.90 -16.03 -9.33
N ILE A 88 11.63 -14.85 -8.78
CA ILE A 88 10.96 -13.75 -9.50
C ILE A 88 11.91 -13.12 -10.54
N LEU A 89 13.13 -12.75 -10.14
CA LEU A 89 14.05 -12.01 -11.02
C LEU A 89 14.54 -12.82 -12.23
N ASN A 90 14.51 -14.15 -12.15
CA ASN A 90 14.97 -15.03 -13.23
C ASN A 90 13.85 -15.55 -14.15
N THR A 91 12.62 -15.03 -14.01
CA THR A 91 11.51 -15.37 -14.92
C THR A 91 11.11 -14.20 -15.82
N LYS A 92 10.30 -14.50 -16.84
CA LYS A 92 9.56 -13.52 -17.65
C LYS A 92 8.08 -13.46 -17.30
N MET A 93 7.60 -14.37 -16.45
CA MET A 93 6.18 -14.53 -16.16
C MET A 93 5.97 -15.07 -14.75
N VAL A 94 5.01 -14.53 -14.03
CA VAL A 94 4.65 -14.98 -12.68
C VAL A 94 3.13 -15.06 -12.54
N TYR A 95 2.64 -16.08 -11.84
CA TYR A 95 1.25 -16.06 -11.39
C TYR A 95 1.14 -15.34 -10.06
N ILE A 96 0.10 -14.53 -9.88
CA ILE A 96 -0.27 -13.94 -8.60
C ILE A 96 -1.62 -14.53 -8.20
N ALA A 97 -1.61 -15.39 -7.19
CA ALA A 97 -2.75 -16.16 -6.76
C ALA A 97 -3.20 -15.77 -5.35
N PHE A 98 -4.49 -15.96 -5.07
CA PHE A 98 -5.09 -15.75 -3.76
C PHE A 98 -6.40 -16.55 -3.64
N SER A 99 -6.90 -16.67 -2.41
CA SER A 99 -8.22 -17.24 -2.13
C SER A 99 -9.31 -16.18 -2.30
N PRO A 100 -10.32 -16.37 -3.18
CA PRO A 100 -11.42 -15.41 -3.34
C PRO A 100 -12.31 -15.27 -2.09
N GLU A 101 -12.24 -16.24 -1.17
CA GLU A 101 -12.98 -16.25 0.09
C GLU A 101 -12.12 -15.73 1.28
N ASP A 102 -10.92 -15.21 1.02
CA ASP A 102 -10.07 -14.64 2.07
C ASP A 102 -10.75 -13.41 2.72
N ARG A 103 -10.72 -13.35 4.05
CA ARG A 103 -11.33 -12.26 4.82
C ARG A 103 -10.74 -10.88 4.51
N ASN A 104 -9.50 -10.81 4.05
CA ASN A 104 -8.78 -9.60 3.69
C ASN A 104 -8.69 -9.40 2.17
N ILE A 105 -9.66 -9.93 1.42
CA ILE A 105 -9.65 -9.91 -0.05
C ILE A 105 -9.45 -8.51 -0.65
N GLN A 106 -9.96 -7.46 -0.02
CA GLN A 106 -9.81 -6.09 -0.52
C GLN A 106 -8.34 -5.65 -0.51
N GLU A 107 -7.61 -5.91 0.57
CA GLU A 107 -6.21 -5.57 0.69
C GLU A 107 -5.31 -6.49 -0.14
N ILE A 108 -5.70 -7.76 -0.31
CA ILE A 108 -5.04 -8.67 -1.25
C ILE A 108 -5.16 -8.14 -2.68
N GLU A 109 -6.35 -7.72 -3.10
CA GLU A 109 -6.56 -7.14 -4.44
C GLU A 109 -5.74 -5.87 -4.66
N LEU A 110 -5.66 -4.98 -3.65
CA LEU A 110 -4.82 -3.79 -3.73
C LEU A 110 -3.33 -4.17 -3.84
N ALA A 111 -2.87 -5.16 -3.08
CA ALA A 111 -1.49 -5.63 -3.16
C ALA A 111 -1.17 -6.30 -4.49
N ARG A 112 -2.06 -7.17 -4.98
CA ARG A 112 -2.00 -7.82 -6.30
C ARG A 112 -1.88 -6.78 -7.40
N LEU A 113 -2.77 -5.78 -7.42
CA LEU A 113 -2.73 -4.71 -8.41
C LEU A 113 -1.43 -3.88 -8.33
N GLY A 114 -0.92 -3.64 -7.13
CA GLY A 114 0.39 -3.01 -6.93
C GLY A 114 1.52 -3.80 -7.59
N LEU A 115 1.58 -5.12 -7.36
CA LEU A 115 2.55 -5.99 -8.02
C LEU A 115 2.33 -6.06 -9.53
N GLU A 116 1.08 -6.09 -10.00
CA GLU A 116 0.77 -6.12 -11.43
C GLU A 116 1.27 -4.90 -12.19
N ASN A 117 1.27 -3.74 -11.53
CA ASN A 117 1.81 -2.51 -12.11
C ASN A 117 3.34 -2.50 -12.05
N GLU A 118 3.94 -2.91 -10.92
CA GLU A 118 5.38 -2.78 -10.71
C GLU A 118 6.22 -3.85 -11.43
N LEU A 119 5.74 -5.09 -11.53
CA LEU A 119 6.52 -6.19 -12.12
C LEU A 119 6.84 -5.98 -13.61
N PRO A 120 5.89 -5.58 -14.49
CA PRO A 120 6.19 -5.28 -15.88
C PRO A 120 7.09 -4.06 -16.03
N MET A 121 6.77 -2.97 -15.32
CA MET A 121 7.45 -1.69 -15.49
C MET A 121 8.85 -1.68 -14.85
N GLY A 122 9.05 -2.40 -13.75
CA GLY A 122 10.31 -2.44 -13.01
C GLY A 122 11.26 -3.52 -13.51
N PHE A 123 10.72 -4.66 -13.92
CA PHE A 123 11.49 -5.88 -14.11
C PHE A 123 11.22 -6.58 -15.45
N GLY A 124 10.25 -6.10 -16.24
CA GLY A 124 9.86 -6.75 -17.50
C GLY A 124 9.26 -8.14 -17.30
N ILE A 125 8.66 -8.38 -16.13
CA ILE A 125 8.00 -9.64 -15.76
C ILE A 125 6.51 -9.49 -16.00
N PHE A 126 5.89 -10.43 -16.70
CA PHE A 126 4.46 -10.43 -16.98
C PHE A 126 3.66 -11.16 -15.90
N PRO A 127 2.86 -10.45 -15.08
CA PRO A 127 2.03 -11.07 -14.05
C PRO A 127 0.72 -11.59 -14.66
N ILE A 128 0.28 -12.76 -14.23
CA ILE A 128 -1.06 -13.28 -14.49
C ILE A 128 -1.78 -13.51 -13.16
N SER A 129 -2.95 -12.89 -13.02
CA SER A 129 -3.83 -13.14 -11.88
C SER A 129 -4.48 -14.51 -11.93
N GLY A 130 -4.52 -15.17 -10.77
CA GLY A 130 -5.20 -16.44 -10.56
C GLY A 130 -5.90 -16.50 -9.21
N VAL A 131 -6.74 -17.52 -9.04
CA VAL A 131 -7.42 -17.84 -7.77
C VAL A 131 -7.16 -19.29 -7.39
N THR A 132 -7.11 -19.60 -6.10
CA THR A 132 -6.86 -20.99 -5.63
C THR A 132 -8.10 -21.88 -5.76
N GLU A 133 -9.28 -21.28 -5.67
CA GLU A 133 -10.58 -21.93 -5.83
C GLU A 133 -11.54 -21.09 -6.68
N PRO A 134 -12.54 -21.70 -7.33
CA PRO A 134 -13.56 -20.96 -8.05
C PRO A 134 -14.42 -20.11 -7.09
N GLY A 135 -14.78 -18.91 -7.53
CA GLY A 135 -15.73 -18.04 -6.83
C GLY A 135 -16.51 -17.17 -7.84
N ASP A 136 -17.68 -16.68 -7.43
CA ASP A 136 -18.58 -15.92 -8.32
C ASP A 136 -17.96 -14.60 -8.81
N ARG A 137 -17.16 -13.95 -7.95
CA ARG A 137 -16.55 -12.63 -8.24
C ARG A 137 -15.34 -12.71 -9.18
N TYR A 138 -14.67 -13.86 -9.24
CA TYR A 138 -13.38 -14.03 -9.93
C TYR A 138 -13.45 -15.16 -10.98
N ASN A 139 -14.63 -15.39 -11.56
CA ASN A 139 -14.87 -16.46 -12.52
C ASN A 139 -14.02 -16.37 -13.81
N ALA A 140 -13.48 -15.19 -14.12
CA ALA A 140 -12.59 -14.97 -15.26
C ALA A 140 -11.12 -15.28 -14.94
N PHE A 141 -10.76 -15.45 -13.66
CA PHE A 141 -9.38 -15.73 -13.27
C PHE A 141 -9.09 -17.22 -13.42
N THR A 142 -7.87 -17.53 -13.85
CA THR A 142 -7.42 -18.92 -13.96
C THR A 142 -7.25 -19.52 -12.57
N ARG A 143 -7.51 -20.82 -12.44
CA ARG A 143 -7.23 -21.52 -11.19
C ARG A 143 -5.74 -21.80 -11.08
N VAL A 144 -5.10 -21.25 -10.05
CA VAL A 144 -3.65 -21.38 -9.82
C VAL A 144 -3.38 -21.54 -8.33
N ASP A 145 -2.56 -22.52 -7.98
CA ASP A 145 -2.02 -22.72 -6.65
C ASP A 145 -0.52 -23.10 -6.70
N CYS A 146 0.08 -23.44 -5.56
CA CYS A 146 1.50 -23.80 -5.50
C CYS A 146 1.87 -25.05 -6.31
N SER A 147 0.92 -25.93 -6.63
CA SER A 147 1.19 -27.10 -7.48
C SER A 147 1.46 -26.73 -8.94
N ASN A 148 1.02 -25.53 -9.36
CA ASN A 148 1.30 -24.99 -10.68
C ASN A 148 2.66 -24.28 -10.76
N ALA A 149 3.35 -24.09 -9.64
CA ALA A 149 4.61 -23.36 -9.60
C ALA A 149 5.75 -24.16 -10.25
N THR A 150 6.46 -23.52 -11.18
CA THR A 150 7.64 -24.08 -11.83
C THR A 150 8.80 -23.10 -11.77
N LEU A 151 10.02 -23.58 -12.04
CA LEU A 151 11.22 -22.72 -12.08
C LEU A 151 11.11 -21.59 -13.12
N PHE A 152 10.31 -21.78 -14.17
CA PHE A 152 10.12 -20.80 -15.24
C PHE A 152 8.86 -19.94 -15.08
N VAL A 153 7.89 -20.40 -14.28
CA VAL A 153 6.65 -19.68 -14.00
C VAL A 153 6.35 -19.87 -12.51
N PRO A 154 6.99 -19.07 -11.63
CA PRO A 154 6.71 -19.11 -10.20
C PRO A 154 5.29 -18.63 -9.91
N VAL A 155 4.83 -18.95 -8.70
CA VAL A 155 3.53 -18.50 -8.17
C VAL A 155 3.78 -17.65 -6.94
N ILE A 156 3.28 -16.42 -6.92
CA ILE A 156 3.18 -15.58 -5.73
C ILE A 156 1.78 -15.83 -5.15
N LEU A 157 1.71 -16.47 -3.99
CA LEU A 157 0.45 -16.81 -3.33
C LEU A 157 0.26 -15.93 -2.08
N PHE A 158 -0.79 -15.10 -2.08
CA PHE A 158 -1.24 -14.43 -0.86
C PHE A 158 -2.05 -15.39 0.01
N ARG A 159 -1.75 -15.43 1.30
CA ARG A 159 -2.47 -16.24 2.28
C ARG A 159 -2.61 -15.51 3.60
N THR A 160 -3.85 -15.39 4.10
CA THR A 160 -4.08 -15.00 5.50
C THR A 160 -4.07 -16.23 6.41
N SER A 161 -3.33 -16.18 7.52
CA SER A 161 -3.22 -17.25 8.52
C SER A 161 -3.30 -16.66 9.93
N GLU A 162 -4.21 -17.15 10.76
CA GLU A 162 -4.31 -16.74 12.18
C GLU A 162 -3.23 -17.39 13.05
N GLU A 163 -2.66 -18.51 12.60
CA GLU A 163 -1.66 -19.29 13.33
C GLU A 163 -0.22 -18.83 13.04
N ALA A 164 -0.03 -17.98 12.02
CA ALA A 164 1.29 -17.44 11.72
C ALA A 164 1.86 -16.72 12.96
N ALA A 165 3.18 -16.68 13.12
CA ALA A 165 3.83 -15.93 14.20
C ALA A 165 4.01 -14.43 13.88
N GLY A 166 3.78 -14.04 12.63
CA GLY A 166 3.88 -12.68 12.11
C GLY A 166 3.87 -12.70 10.57
N PRO A 167 3.95 -11.53 9.91
CA PRO A 167 4.12 -11.47 8.46
C PRO A 167 5.44 -12.13 8.04
N MET A 168 5.39 -13.02 7.06
CA MET A 168 6.59 -13.64 6.48
C MET A 168 6.40 -13.93 4.99
N ILE A 169 7.52 -13.95 4.26
CA ILE A 169 7.58 -14.45 2.89
C ILE A 169 8.38 -15.74 2.93
N ARG A 170 7.79 -16.84 2.51
CA ARG A 170 8.47 -18.15 2.49
C ARG A 170 8.32 -18.83 1.15
N THR A 171 9.13 -19.86 0.92
CA THR A 171 9.14 -20.60 -0.34
C THR A 171 8.82 -22.08 -0.15
N GLU A 172 7.98 -22.61 -1.03
CA GLU A 172 7.71 -24.03 -1.19
C GLU A 172 8.03 -24.41 -2.65
N GLY A 173 9.28 -24.82 -2.91
CA GLY A 173 9.78 -24.92 -4.28
C GLY A 173 9.77 -23.55 -4.97
N SER A 174 9.16 -23.46 -6.15
CA SER A 174 8.99 -22.19 -6.88
C SER A 174 7.71 -21.42 -6.50
N CYS A 175 6.98 -21.85 -5.46
CA CYS A 175 5.86 -21.10 -4.91
C CYS A 175 6.36 -20.17 -3.80
N ILE A 176 6.04 -18.89 -3.92
CA ILE A 176 6.40 -17.82 -2.99
C ILE A 176 5.13 -17.45 -2.23
N ILE A 177 5.10 -17.76 -0.95
CA ILE A 177 3.91 -17.61 -0.11
C ILE A 177 4.09 -16.36 0.75
N LEU A 178 3.22 -15.38 0.56
CA LEU A 178 3.13 -14.16 1.37
C LEU A 178 2.08 -14.44 2.46
N GLU A 179 2.57 -14.76 3.65
CA GLU A 179 1.72 -15.17 4.78
C GLU A 179 1.49 -13.98 5.73
N ALA A 180 0.23 -13.56 5.83
CA ALA A 180 -0.20 -12.40 6.59
C ALA A 180 -1.14 -12.80 7.73
N GLN A 181 -1.14 -12.06 8.84
CA GLN A 181 -2.17 -12.23 9.89
C GLN A 181 -3.33 -11.25 9.71
N SER A 182 -3.02 -10.03 9.25
CA SER A 182 -3.96 -8.92 9.14
C SER A 182 -3.92 -8.26 7.76
N SER A 183 -4.92 -7.41 7.48
CA SER A 183 -4.99 -6.60 6.26
C SER A 183 -3.79 -5.67 6.06
N LYS A 184 -3.21 -5.15 7.16
CA LYS A 184 -2.01 -4.29 7.13
C LYS A 184 -0.78 -5.07 6.70
N ASP A 185 -0.65 -6.30 7.17
CA ASP A 185 0.48 -7.18 6.87
C ASP A 185 0.57 -7.50 5.38
N ILE A 186 -0.57 -7.61 4.69
CA ILE A 186 -0.61 -7.86 3.24
C ILE A 186 0.11 -6.75 2.46
N GLN A 187 -0.16 -5.48 2.81
CA GLN A 187 0.52 -4.35 2.19
C GLN A 187 2.00 -4.29 2.57
N ALA A 188 2.33 -4.61 3.82
CA ALA A 188 3.72 -4.68 4.29
C ALA A 188 4.52 -5.77 3.56
N LEU A 189 3.95 -6.94 3.31
CA LEU A 189 4.58 -8.05 2.57
C LEU A 189 4.81 -7.68 1.11
N LYS A 190 3.83 -7.02 0.47
CA LYS A 190 3.97 -6.50 -0.89
C LYS A 190 5.13 -5.51 -0.99
N ASP A 191 5.21 -4.54 -0.08
CA ASP A 191 6.31 -3.57 -0.04
C ASP A 191 7.65 -4.23 0.27
N ARG A 192 7.71 -5.16 1.23
CA ARG A 192 8.94 -5.90 1.59
C ARG A 192 9.48 -6.69 0.41
N LEU A 193 8.59 -7.35 -0.35
CA LEU A 193 8.93 -8.08 -1.56
C LEU A 193 9.52 -7.13 -2.61
N LEU A 194 8.84 -6.02 -2.89
CA LEU A 194 9.30 -5.02 -3.87
C LEU A 194 10.64 -4.39 -3.45
N TYR A 195 10.83 -4.06 -2.17
CA TYR A 195 12.13 -3.57 -1.68
C TYR A 195 13.25 -4.58 -1.88
N GLY A 196 12.98 -5.86 -1.68
CA GLY A 196 13.92 -6.93 -2.01
C GLY A 196 14.24 -6.99 -3.51
N LEU A 197 13.22 -6.91 -4.37
CA LEU A 197 13.42 -6.93 -5.83
C LEU A 197 14.22 -5.71 -6.33
N TYR A 198 14.00 -4.53 -5.75
CA TYR A 198 14.76 -3.32 -6.06
C TYR A 198 16.12 -3.23 -5.33
N ARG A 199 16.47 -4.22 -4.49
CA ARG A 199 17.70 -4.25 -3.67
C ARG A 199 17.85 -3.03 -2.74
N ILE A 200 16.73 -2.57 -2.19
CA ILE A 200 16.70 -1.52 -1.16
C ILE A 200 16.91 -2.15 0.22
N ILE A 201 16.28 -3.29 0.47
CA ILE A 201 16.48 -4.12 1.65
C ILE A 201 17.04 -5.46 1.18
N ASP A 202 18.16 -5.89 1.75
CA ASP A 202 18.78 -7.19 1.47
C ASP A 202 18.00 -8.37 2.09
#